data_AF-X0V6V4-F1
#
_entry.id   AF-X0V6V4-F1
#
_cell.length_a   1.000
_cell.length_b   1.000
_cell.length_c   1.000
_cell.angle_alpha   90.00
_cell.angle_beta   90.00
_cell.angle_gamma   90.00
#
_symmetry.space_group_name_H-M   'P 1'
#
loop_
_entity.id
_entity.type
_entity.pdbx_description
1 polymer ?
#
loop_
_entity_poly.entity_id
_entity_poly.type
_entity_poly.pdbx_seq_one_letter_code
_entity_poly.pdbx_strand_id
1 'polypeptide(L)'
;MEKKRFFVPTLFVCLILFLVAVLLTTPRALADTPTKLKVSIAYPARHPMTVKAFGVWAKRLEERTNGRLKVTVFPGGTLSKIKENYDATIAGVCDVGMYVPAYAAGRFPLSNAMNLPMLFPSSTAASQAAWDLYQRFPEMKAEYSDTRLLFFYFTPPYEIHTVKKAVHTMKDLKGLQIRTAGPISAKIMGAFGASPVAISMPEAYMGLQ
;
A
#
# COMPACT_ATOMS: atom_id res chain seq x y z
N MET A 1 7.15 -50.91 65.60
CA MET A 1 8.01 -50.54 64.45
C MET A 1 7.12 -50.39 63.22
N GLU A 2 6.27 -49.35 63.12
CA GLU A 2 5.23 -49.30 62.07
C GLU A 2 4.82 -47.90 61.57
N LYS A 3 5.46 -46.82 62.01
CA LYS A 3 5.05 -45.45 61.63
C LYS A 3 5.63 -44.93 60.30
N LYS A 4 6.53 -45.67 59.64
CA LYS A 4 7.20 -45.22 58.40
C LYS A 4 6.43 -45.54 57.10
N ARG A 5 5.41 -46.40 57.15
CA ARG A 5 4.70 -46.89 55.94
C ARG A 5 3.65 -45.92 55.38
N PHE A 6 3.08 -45.05 56.22
CA PHE A 6 2.07 -44.07 55.81
C PHE A 6 2.65 -42.74 55.32
N PHE A 7 3.91 -42.44 55.61
CA PHE A 7 4.51 -41.12 55.32
C PHE A 7 4.88 -40.94 53.85
N VAL A 8 5.28 -42.03 53.18
CA VAL A 8 5.71 -42.03 51.76
C VAL A 8 4.56 -41.74 50.78
N PRO A 9 3.36 -42.36 50.87
CA PRO A 9 2.26 -42.05 49.95
C PRO A 9 1.71 -40.63 50.15
N THR A 10 1.69 -40.11 51.37
CA THR A 10 1.24 -38.73 51.64
C THR A 10 2.22 -37.69 51.07
N LEU A 11 3.53 -37.93 51.14
CA LEU A 11 4.53 -37.06 50.53
C LEU A 11 4.42 -37.06 49.00
N PHE A 12 4.14 -38.22 48.40
CA PHE A 12 3.94 -38.37 46.95
C PHE A 12 2.69 -37.64 46.46
N VAL A 13 1.58 -37.74 47.19
CA VAL A 13 0.32 -37.03 46.87
C VAL A 13 0.50 -35.52 47.01
N CYS A 14 1.19 -35.03 48.04
CA CYS A 14 1.51 -33.61 48.19
C CYS A 14 2.44 -33.10 47.07
N LEU A 15 3.41 -33.90 46.63
CA LEU A 15 4.30 -33.55 45.52
C LEU A 15 3.54 -33.47 44.18
N ILE A 16 2.61 -34.40 43.93
CA ILE A 16 1.76 -34.39 42.74
C ILE A 16 0.80 -33.19 42.76
N LEU A 17 0.17 -32.91 43.90
CA LEU A 17 -0.69 -31.74 44.06
C LEU A 17 0.07 -30.42 43.90
N PHE A 18 1.32 -30.35 44.39
CA PHE A 18 2.19 -29.20 44.19
C PHE A 18 2.60 -29.05 42.72
N LEU A 19 2.91 -30.15 42.02
CA LEU A 19 3.23 -30.11 40.58
C LEU A 19 2.03 -29.66 39.72
N VAL A 20 0.83 -30.13 40.07
CA VAL A 20 -0.43 -29.73 39.39
C VAL A 20 -0.76 -28.26 39.69
N ALA A 21 -0.54 -27.79 40.92
CA ALA A 21 -0.70 -26.38 41.28
C ALA A 21 0.32 -25.46 40.57
N VAL A 22 1.55 -25.92 40.37
CA VAL A 22 2.57 -25.20 39.58
C VAL A 22 2.19 -25.17 38.10
N LEU A 23 1.64 -26.26 37.54
CA LEU A 23 1.14 -26.26 36.16
C LEU A 23 -0.06 -25.30 35.96
N LEU A 24 -0.94 -25.18 36.96
CA LEU A 24 -2.13 -24.31 36.91
C LEU A 24 -1.84 -22.83 37.18
N THR A 25 -0.70 -22.51 37.81
CA THR A 25 -0.30 -21.13 38.15
C THR A 25 0.72 -20.54 37.18
N THR A 26 1.23 -21.31 36.20
CA THR A 26 1.97 -20.70 35.10
C THR A 26 1.03 -19.78 34.31
N PRO A 27 1.28 -18.45 34.26
CA PRO A 27 0.52 -17.59 33.38
C PRO A 27 0.79 -18.11 31.96
N ARG A 28 -0.24 -18.71 31.36
CA ARG A 28 -0.23 -19.03 29.93
C ARG A 28 -0.23 -17.68 29.25
N ALA A 29 0.98 -17.17 28.95
CA ALA A 29 1.14 -16.09 28.02
C ALA A 29 0.48 -16.58 26.73
N LEU A 30 -0.75 -16.14 26.49
CA LEU A 30 -1.34 -16.21 25.17
C LEU A 30 -0.35 -15.43 24.31
N ALA A 31 0.53 -16.16 23.62
CA ALA A 31 1.29 -15.59 22.53
C ALA A 31 0.24 -15.18 21.51
N ASP A 32 -0.16 -13.89 21.56
CA ASP A 32 -1.06 -13.30 20.59
C ASP A 32 -0.51 -13.65 19.21
N THR A 33 -1.24 -14.49 18.48
CA THR A 33 -0.84 -14.87 17.14
C THR A 33 -0.73 -13.57 16.34
N PRO A 34 0.44 -13.25 15.76
CA PRO A 34 0.60 -11.97 15.09
C PRO A 34 -0.45 -11.79 13.99
N THR A 35 -1.10 -10.63 13.99
CA THR A 35 -2.03 -10.28 12.92
C THR A 35 -1.24 -10.07 11.64
N LYS A 36 -1.59 -10.83 10.59
CA LYS A 36 -0.91 -10.76 9.29
C LYS A 36 -1.61 -9.73 8.41
N LEU A 37 -0.85 -8.76 7.90
CA LEU A 37 -1.31 -7.76 6.95
C LEU A 37 -0.71 -8.03 5.56
N LYS A 38 -1.56 -8.19 4.57
CA LYS A 38 -1.22 -8.34 3.16
C LYS A 38 -1.24 -6.97 2.48
N VAL A 39 -0.10 -6.54 1.96
CA VAL A 39 0.06 -5.26 1.28
C VAL A 39 0.23 -5.50 -0.22
N SER A 40 -0.74 -5.09 -1.03
CA SER A 40 -0.71 -5.27 -2.49
C SER A 40 -0.16 -4.01 -3.17
N ILE A 41 0.94 -4.14 -3.91
CA ILE A 41 1.55 -3.04 -4.68
C ILE A 41 1.81 -3.44 -6.13
N ALA A 42 1.75 -2.47 -7.04
CA ALA A 42 1.96 -2.70 -8.47
C ALA A 42 3.42 -2.67 -8.90
N TYR A 43 4.30 -2.08 -8.09
CA TYR A 43 5.71 -1.96 -8.42
C TYR A 43 6.42 -3.34 -8.41
N PRO A 44 7.35 -3.60 -9.34
CA PRO A 44 8.18 -4.82 -9.30
C PRO A 44 8.98 -4.95 -8.00
N ALA A 45 9.40 -6.17 -7.68
CA ALA A 45 10.07 -6.50 -6.40
C ALA A 45 11.33 -5.64 -6.13
N ARG A 46 12.10 -5.33 -7.18
CA ARG A 46 13.36 -4.55 -7.07
C ARG A 46 13.16 -3.04 -7.18
N HIS A 47 11.93 -2.56 -7.42
CA HIS A 47 11.67 -1.14 -7.59
C HIS A 47 11.95 -0.36 -6.28
N PRO A 48 12.51 0.87 -6.34
CA PRO A 48 12.82 1.65 -5.14
C PRO A 48 11.62 1.84 -4.19
N MET A 49 10.41 2.06 -4.70
CA MET A 49 9.21 2.14 -3.85
C MET A 49 8.92 0.83 -3.11
N THR A 50 9.16 -0.32 -3.72
CA THR A 50 8.97 -1.62 -3.07
C THR A 50 9.96 -1.80 -1.93
N VAL A 51 11.25 -1.59 -2.20
CA VAL A 51 12.32 -1.89 -1.24
C VAL A 51 12.44 -0.79 -0.17
N LYS A 52 12.52 0.47 -0.59
CA LYS A 52 12.91 1.60 0.28
C LYS A 52 11.72 2.34 0.89
N ALA A 53 10.50 2.17 0.36
CA ALA A 53 9.30 2.77 0.93
C ALA A 53 8.42 1.71 1.61
N PHE A 54 7.72 0.87 0.84
CA PHE A 54 6.78 -0.11 1.39
C PHE A 54 7.46 -1.17 2.25
N GLY A 55 8.64 -1.67 1.85
CA GLY A 55 9.42 -2.62 2.65
C GLY A 55 9.90 -2.03 3.97
N VAL A 56 10.40 -0.78 3.95
CA VAL A 56 10.81 -0.07 5.17
C VAL A 56 9.62 0.25 6.07
N TRP A 57 8.50 0.68 5.49
CA TRP A 57 7.25 0.93 6.21
C TRP A 57 6.73 -0.34 6.89
N ALA A 58 6.71 -1.47 6.18
CA ALA A 58 6.35 -2.78 6.72
C ALA A 58 7.23 -3.16 7.92
N LYS A 59 8.55 -3.08 7.75
CA LYS A 59 9.51 -3.38 8.84
C LYS A 59 9.30 -2.49 10.06
N ARG A 60 9.17 -1.17 9.85
CA ARG A 60 8.92 -0.21 10.94
C ARG A 60 7.60 -0.47 11.66
N LEU A 61 6.58 -0.96 10.95
CA LEU A 61 5.31 -1.30 11.56
C LEU A 61 5.43 -2.55 12.44
N GLU A 62 6.15 -3.58 12.00
CA GLU A 62 6.44 -4.75 12.84
C GLU A 62 7.23 -4.35 14.10
N GLU A 63 8.27 -3.53 13.95
CA GLU A 63 9.10 -3.03 15.06
C GLU A 63 8.26 -2.24 16.07
N ARG A 64 7.47 -1.26 15.60
CA ARG A 64 6.64 -0.41 16.47
C ARG A 64 5.49 -1.15 17.15
N THR A 65 5.08 -2.28 16.61
CA THR A 65 4.04 -3.11 17.21
C THR A 65 4.59 -4.24 18.07
N ASN A 66 5.91 -4.31 18.28
CA ASN A 66 6.60 -5.38 18.99
C ASN A 66 6.24 -6.76 18.41
N GLY A 67 6.14 -6.84 17.08
CA GLY A 67 5.82 -8.07 16.36
C GLY A 67 4.34 -8.48 16.39
N ARG A 68 3.44 -7.71 17.01
CA ARG A 68 1.99 -7.98 16.97
C ARG A 68 1.41 -7.89 15.57
N LEU A 69 2.00 -7.06 14.71
CA LEU A 69 1.72 -7.06 13.27
C LEU A 69 2.85 -7.75 12.51
N LYS A 70 2.46 -8.58 11.54
CA LYS A 70 3.35 -9.16 10.53
C LYS A 70 2.92 -8.70 9.15
N VAL A 71 3.79 -8.00 8.44
CA VAL A 71 3.42 -7.29 7.21
C VAL A 71 4.10 -7.94 6.02
N THR A 72 3.31 -8.49 5.11
CA THR A 72 3.81 -9.10 3.88
C THR A 72 3.48 -8.21 2.69
N VAL A 73 4.52 -7.74 1.99
CA VAL A 73 4.37 -6.94 0.76
C VAL A 73 4.37 -7.86 -0.46
N PHE A 74 3.31 -7.77 -1.25
CA PHE A 74 3.09 -8.51 -2.50
C PHE A 74 3.35 -7.58 -3.70
N PRO A 75 4.55 -7.63 -4.31
CA PRO A 75 4.90 -6.75 -5.42
C PRO A 75 4.34 -7.21 -6.76
N GLY A 76 4.44 -6.34 -7.77
CA GLY A 76 4.18 -6.65 -9.18
C GLY A 76 2.72 -6.93 -9.52
N GLY A 77 1.78 -6.57 -8.63
CA GLY A 77 0.37 -6.90 -8.79
C GLY A 77 0.13 -8.42 -8.83
N THR A 78 0.84 -9.16 -7.97
CA THR A 78 0.70 -10.61 -7.78
C THR A 78 -0.55 -10.97 -6.99
N LEU A 79 -0.96 -10.11 -6.04
CA LEU A 79 -2.16 -10.29 -5.23
C LEU A 79 -3.40 -9.66 -5.89
N SER A 80 -3.27 -8.43 -6.37
CA SER A 80 -4.29 -7.76 -7.18
C SER A 80 -3.62 -6.82 -8.17
N LYS A 81 -4.22 -6.67 -9.36
CA LYS A 81 -3.80 -5.69 -10.35
C LYS A 81 -4.15 -4.27 -9.90
N ILE A 82 -3.42 -3.28 -10.41
CA ILE A 82 -3.46 -1.90 -9.87
C ILE A 82 -4.80 -1.20 -10.08
N LYS A 83 -5.56 -1.55 -11.13
CA LYS A 83 -6.86 -0.94 -11.43
C LYS A 83 -7.94 -1.46 -10.47
N GLU A 84 -7.76 -2.69 -9.99
CA GLU A 84 -8.67 -3.45 -9.13
C GLU A 84 -8.29 -3.35 -7.65
N ASN A 85 -7.09 -2.84 -7.35
CA ASN A 85 -6.50 -2.94 -6.00
C ASN A 85 -7.30 -2.19 -4.92
N TYR A 86 -8.03 -1.14 -5.30
CA TYR A 86 -8.92 -0.44 -4.37
C TYR A 86 -10.11 -1.33 -3.97
N ASP A 87 -10.80 -1.91 -4.94
CA ASP A 87 -11.92 -2.82 -4.68
C ASP A 87 -11.47 -4.13 -4.03
N ALA A 88 -10.27 -4.62 -4.36
CA ALA A 88 -9.64 -5.74 -3.68
C ALA A 88 -9.36 -5.46 -2.19
N THR A 89 -9.10 -4.20 -1.83
CA THR A 89 -8.96 -3.78 -0.43
C THR A 89 -10.31 -3.78 0.27
N ILE A 90 -11.35 -3.23 -0.36
CA ILE A 90 -12.73 -3.25 0.17
C ILE A 90 -13.20 -4.69 0.41
N ALA A 91 -12.91 -5.59 -0.54
CA ALA A 91 -13.29 -6.99 -0.46
C ALA A 91 -12.42 -7.84 0.49
N GLY A 92 -11.38 -7.27 1.13
CA GLY A 92 -10.48 -7.98 2.04
C GLY A 92 -9.50 -8.97 1.36
N VAL A 93 -9.35 -8.90 0.04
CA VAL A 93 -8.36 -9.70 -0.71
C VAL A 93 -6.95 -9.28 -0.29
N CYS A 94 -6.71 -7.99 -0.11
CA CYS A 94 -5.55 -7.42 0.57
C CYS A 94 -6.00 -6.50 1.71
N ASP A 95 -5.17 -6.36 2.75
CA ASP A 95 -5.49 -5.50 3.89
C ASP A 95 -5.08 -4.05 3.63
N VAL A 96 -4.05 -3.85 2.80
CA VAL A 96 -3.57 -2.54 2.34
C VAL A 96 -3.30 -2.59 0.84
N GLY A 97 -4.04 -1.80 0.06
CA GLY A 97 -3.82 -1.65 -1.36
C GLY A 97 -3.18 -0.31 -1.72
N MET A 98 -2.11 -0.34 -2.53
CA MET A 98 -1.66 0.85 -3.26
C MET A 98 -2.63 1.11 -4.43
N TYR A 99 -3.10 2.34 -4.58
CA TYR A 99 -3.97 2.71 -5.70
C TYR A 99 -3.55 4.03 -6.35
N VAL A 100 -3.89 4.20 -7.63
CA VAL A 100 -3.69 5.45 -8.38
C VAL A 100 -5.07 5.99 -8.78
N PRO A 101 -5.56 7.08 -8.15
CA PRO A 101 -6.90 7.62 -8.40
C PRO A 101 -7.23 7.91 -9.87
N ALA A 102 -6.21 8.23 -10.67
CA ALA A 102 -6.37 8.53 -12.09
C ALA A 102 -6.81 7.33 -12.95
N TYR A 103 -6.71 6.10 -12.45
CA TYR A 103 -7.11 4.90 -13.18
C TYR A 103 -8.62 4.62 -13.13
N ALA A 104 -9.36 5.20 -12.17
CA ALA A 104 -10.81 5.16 -12.15
C ALA A 104 -11.38 6.52 -12.56
N ALA A 105 -11.80 6.63 -13.82
CA ALA A 105 -12.46 7.82 -14.31
C ALA A 105 -13.74 8.09 -13.49
N GLY A 106 -13.84 9.29 -12.91
CA GLY A 106 -15.02 9.76 -12.19
C GLY A 106 -15.14 9.31 -10.71
N ARG A 107 -14.36 8.34 -10.23
CA ARG A 107 -14.46 7.86 -8.83
C ARG A 107 -13.83 8.81 -7.81
N PHE A 108 -12.71 9.43 -8.18
CA PHE A 108 -11.93 10.32 -7.31
C PHE A 108 -11.73 11.70 -7.96
N PRO A 109 -12.81 12.45 -8.29
CA PRO A 109 -12.70 13.71 -9.01
C PRO A 109 -11.81 14.77 -8.34
N LEU A 110 -11.88 14.93 -7.01
CA LEU A 110 -11.12 15.92 -6.25
C LEU A 110 -9.65 15.51 -6.13
N SER A 111 -9.36 14.25 -5.81
CA SER A 111 -7.98 13.75 -5.83
C SER A 111 -7.37 13.80 -7.23
N ASN A 112 -8.19 13.62 -8.27
CA ASN A 112 -7.73 13.79 -9.64
C ASN A 112 -7.39 15.25 -9.99
N ALA A 113 -8.09 16.24 -9.43
CA ALA A 113 -7.79 17.65 -9.67
C ALA A 113 -6.35 18.04 -9.28
N MET A 114 -5.74 17.30 -8.34
CA MET A 114 -4.33 17.46 -7.96
C MET A 114 -3.32 17.07 -9.06
N ASN A 115 -3.78 16.47 -10.17
CA ASN A 115 -2.96 16.15 -11.33
C ASN A 115 -2.91 17.27 -12.38
N LEU A 116 -3.48 18.44 -12.10
CA LEU A 116 -3.31 19.60 -12.97
C LEU A 116 -1.83 20.03 -13.04
N PRO A 117 -1.39 20.58 -14.18
CA PRO A 117 0.01 20.91 -14.38
C PRO A 117 0.43 22.07 -13.46
N MET A 118 1.71 22.09 -13.08
CA MET A 118 2.36 23.20 -12.38
C MET A 118 1.80 23.54 -10.99
N LEU A 119 1.01 22.66 -10.37
CA LEU A 119 0.45 22.91 -9.02
C LEU A 119 1.50 22.86 -7.91
N PHE A 120 2.52 22.00 -8.04
CA PHE A 120 3.45 21.71 -6.96
C PHE A 120 4.91 21.74 -7.42
N PRO A 121 5.83 22.28 -6.59
CA PRO A 121 7.25 22.38 -6.94
C PRO A 121 8.03 21.07 -6.76
N SER A 122 7.48 20.10 -6.02
CA SER A 122 8.11 18.79 -5.79
C SER A 122 7.09 17.72 -5.40
N SER A 123 7.48 16.44 -5.50
CA SER A 123 6.68 15.31 -5.03
C SER A 123 6.41 15.38 -3.52
N THR A 124 7.37 15.85 -2.73
CA THR A 124 7.20 16.03 -1.28
C THR A 124 6.13 17.07 -0.99
N ALA A 125 6.21 18.24 -1.62
CA ALA A 125 5.22 19.31 -1.46
C ALA A 125 3.81 18.86 -1.90
N ALA A 126 3.73 18.16 -3.04
CA ALA A 126 2.47 17.60 -3.53
C ALA A 126 1.86 16.57 -2.54
N SER A 127 2.69 15.68 -2.00
CA SER A 127 2.24 14.65 -1.04
C SER A 127 1.74 15.26 0.27
N GLN A 128 2.44 16.28 0.78
CA GLN A 128 2.02 17.03 1.97
C GLN A 128 0.73 17.80 1.74
N ALA A 129 0.65 18.55 0.62
CA ALA A 129 -0.56 19.27 0.25
C ALA A 129 -1.77 18.33 0.09
N ALA A 130 -1.59 17.16 -0.53
CA ALA A 130 -2.66 16.17 -0.68
C ALA A 130 -3.17 15.69 0.67
N TRP A 131 -2.26 15.41 1.60
CA TRP A 131 -2.61 15.00 2.95
C TRP A 131 -3.33 16.11 3.72
N ASP A 132 -2.85 17.36 3.63
CA ASP A 132 -3.47 18.50 4.28
C ASP A 132 -4.87 18.78 3.73
N LEU A 133 -5.06 18.69 2.40
CA LEU A 133 -6.36 18.80 1.76
C LEU A 133 -7.32 17.71 2.24
N TYR A 134 -6.86 16.46 2.25
CA TYR A 134 -7.64 15.35 2.80
C TYR A 134 -8.01 15.57 4.26
N GLN A 135 -7.12 16.09 5.09
CA GLN A 135 -7.43 16.32 6.51
C GLN A 135 -8.43 17.45 6.73
N ARG A 136 -8.37 18.50 5.90
CA ARG A 136 -9.16 19.73 6.05
C ARG A 136 -10.54 19.66 5.41
N PHE A 137 -10.67 19.00 4.26
CA PHE A 137 -11.90 19.01 3.46
C PHE A 137 -12.63 17.67 3.57
N PRO A 138 -13.83 17.62 4.21
CA PRO A 138 -14.63 16.40 4.33
C PRO A 138 -14.93 15.74 2.98
N GLU A 139 -15.07 16.52 1.92
CA GLU A 139 -15.35 16.05 0.57
C GLU A 139 -14.19 15.20 0.01
N MET A 140 -12.94 15.60 0.30
CA MET A 140 -11.76 14.78 -0.03
C MET A 140 -11.74 13.49 0.78
N LYS A 141 -12.17 13.52 2.05
CA LYS A 141 -12.29 12.30 2.87
C LYS A 141 -13.35 11.36 2.33
N ALA A 142 -14.47 11.92 1.87
CA ALA A 142 -15.60 11.16 1.35
C ALA A 142 -15.23 10.33 0.10
N GLU A 143 -14.28 10.78 -0.73
CA GLU A 143 -13.79 9.97 -1.86
C GLU A 143 -13.19 8.63 -1.45
N TYR A 144 -12.76 8.50 -0.21
CA TYR A 144 -12.10 7.30 0.31
C TYR A 144 -12.93 6.55 1.36
N SER A 145 -14.22 6.88 1.54
CA SER A 145 -15.06 6.37 2.64
C SER A 145 -15.18 4.86 2.75
N ASP A 146 -15.02 4.14 1.63
CA ASP A 146 -15.06 2.67 1.59
C ASP A 146 -13.82 2.02 2.20
N THR A 147 -12.79 2.82 2.51
CA THR A 147 -11.48 2.37 2.99
C THR A 147 -10.95 3.33 4.08
N ARG A 148 -9.82 2.97 4.68
CA ARG A 148 -9.04 3.91 5.49
C ARG A 148 -7.80 4.33 4.73
N LEU A 149 -7.78 5.57 4.23
CA LEU A 149 -6.59 6.12 3.58
C LEU A 149 -5.44 6.27 4.59
N LEU A 150 -4.30 5.65 4.29
CA LEU A 150 -3.14 5.66 5.19
C LEU A 150 -2.20 6.85 4.94
N PHE A 151 -1.95 7.17 3.67
CA PHE A 151 -1.12 8.30 3.25
C PHE A 151 -1.31 8.56 1.75
N PHE A 152 -1.01 9.78 1.33
CA PHE A 152 -0.72 10.10 -0.07
C PHE A 152 0.78 10.09 -0.34
N TYR A 153 1.14 9.74 -1.56
CA TYR A 153 2.44 10.11 -2.11
C TYR A 153 2.29 10.44 -3.58
N PHE A 154 3.12 11.37 -4.05
CA PHE A 154 3.21 11.77 -5.45
C PHE A 154 4.55 11.32 -6.03
N THR A 155 4.54 11.03 -7.32
CA THR A 155 5.77 10.83 -8.10
C THR A 155 6.42 12.19 -8.42
N PRO A 156 7.70 12.21 -8.81
CA PRO A 156 8.31 13.42 -9.38
C PRO A 156 7.55 13.92 -10.63
N PRO A 157 7.79 15.18 -11.05
CA PRO A 157 7.23 15.72 -12.28
C PRO A 157 7.42 14.78 -13.48
N TYR A 158 6.42 14.70 -14.33
CA TYR A 158 6.46 13.81 -15.51
C TYR A 158 7.29 14.41 -16.63
N GLU A 159 8.07 13.53 -17.26
CA GLU A 159 8.86 13.83 -18.44
C GLU A 159 8.32 13.05 -19.65
N ILE A 160 8.61 13.55 -20.86
CA ILE A 160 8.25 12.88 -22.09
C ILE A 160 9.35 11.90 -22.47
N HIS A 161 9.00 10.62 -22.52
CA HIS A 161 9.86 9.56 -23.01
C HIS A 161 9.30 9.01 -24.33
N THR A 162 10.16 8.84 -25.33
CA THR A 162 9.80 8.42 -26.68
C THR A 162 10.78 7.39 -27.22
N VAL A 163 10.30 6.44 -28.03
CA VAL A 163 11.15 5.38 -28.60
C VAL A 163 11.91 5.83 -29.86
N LYS A 164 11.27 6.61 -30.74
CA LYS A 164 11.78 6.88 -32.10
C LYS A 164 12.10 8.35 -32.40
N LYS A 165 11.40 9.30 -31.77
CA LYS A 165 11.47 10.73 -32.11
C LYS A 165 11.70 11.56 -30.86
N ALA A 166 12.82 12.27 -30.80
CA ALA A 166 13.07 13.25 -29.75
C ALA A 166 12.06 14.41 -29.80
N VAL A 167 11.69 14.92 -28.62
CA VAL A 167 10.75 16.03 -28.46
C VAL A 167 11.51 17.19 -27.82
N HIS A 168 11.75 18.24 -28.60
CA HIS A 168 12.41 19.46 -28.11
C HIS A 168 11.44 20.65 -28.05
N THR A 169 10.37 20.59 -28.83
CA THR A 169 9.36 21.64 -28.95
C THR A 169 7.95 21.05 -28.89
N MET A 170 6.96 21.90 -28.59
CA MET A 170 5.55 21.47 -28.62
C MET A 170 5.10 20.97 -30.00
N LYS A 171 5.69 21.49 -31.09
CA LYS A 171 5.40 21.02 -32.45
C LYS A 171 5.80 19.56 -32.65
N ASP A 172 6.83 19.10 -31.94
CA ASP A 172 7.31 17.73 -32.06
C ASP A 172 6.32 16.69 -31.50
N LEU A 173 5.45 17.11 -30.57
CA LEU A 173 4.39 16.28 -29.98
C LEU A 173 3.22 16.03 -30.93
N LYS A 174 3.07 16.84 -31.99
CA LYS A 174 1.88 16.80 -32.85
C LYS A 174 1.68 15.42 -33.47
N GLY A 175 0.54 14.79 -33.17
CA GLY A 175 0.17 13.47 -33.67
C GLY A 175 0.92 12.29 -33.05
N LEU A 176 1.88 12.52 -32.14
CA LEU A 176 2.54 11.43 -31.44
C LEU A 176 1.56 10.72 -30.51
N GLN A 177 1.56 9.39 -30.55
CA GLN A 177 0.85 8.60 -29.55
C GLN A 177 1.62 8.63 -28.23
N ILE A 178 1.03 9.22 -27.20
CA ILE A 178 1.67 9.38 -25.89
C ILE A 178 0.82 8.68 -24.83
N ARG A 179 1.43 7.74 -24.11
CA ARG A 179 0.81 7.10 -22.97
C ARG A 179 0.55 8.14 -21.88
N THR A 180 -0.66 8.13 -21.33
CA THR A 180 -1.07 8.99 -20.21
C THR A 180 -1.64 8.14 -19.07
N ALA A 181 -1.60 8.67 -17.85
CA ALA A 181 -2.04 7.93 -16.67
C ALA A 181 -3.57 7.93 -16.50
N GLY A 182 -4.25 8.97 -16.97
CA GLY A 182 -5.69 9.10 -16.81
C GLY A 182 -6.25 10.34 -17.51
N PRO A 183 -7.55 10.63 -17.34
CA PRO A 183 -8.26 11.61 -18.17
C PRO A 183 -7.68 13.02 -18.16
N ILE A 184 -7.15 13.50 -17.03
CA ILE A 184 -6.56 14.84 -16.94
C ILE A 184 -5.25 14.92 -17.74
N SER A 185 -4.35 13.94 -17.58
CA SER A 185 -3.12 13.91 -18.37
C SER A 185 -3.40 13.68 -19.86
N ALA A 186 -4.44 12.92 -20.20
CA ALA A 186 -4.91 12.78 -21.58
C ALA A 186 -5.38 14.12 -22.17
N LYS A 187 -6.20 14.89 -21.44
CA LYS A 187 -6.63 16.23 -21.87
C LYS A 187 -5.45 17.19 -22.06
N ILE A 188 -4.50 17.19 -21.13
CA ILE A 188 -3.28 18.02 -21.23
C ILE A 188 -2.48 17.67 -22.49
N MET A 189 -2.21 16.38 -22.72
CA MET A 189 -1.46 15.95 -23.90
C MET A 189 -2.21 16.21 -25.21
N GLY A 190 -3.54 16.07 -25.23
CA GLY A 190 -4.37 16.44 -26.37
C GLY A 190 -4.30 17.94 -26.67
N ALA A 191 -4.34 18.79 -25.64
CA ALA A 191 -4.16 20.24 -25.79
C ALA A 191 -2.77 20.61 -26.32
N PHE A 192 -1.77 19.76 -26.06
CA PHE A 192 -0.41 19.89 -26.60
C PHE A 192 -0.27 19.32 -28.02
N GLY A 193 -1.35 18.81 -28.63
CA GLY A 193 -1.40 18.31 -29.99
C GLY A 193 -1.02 16.84 -30.17
N ALA A 194 -0.75 16.12 -29.08
CA ALA A 194 -0.49 14.68 -29.12
C ALA A 194 -1.79 13.87 -29.21
N SER A 195 -1.66 12.58 -29.50
CA SER A 195 -2.73 11.58 -29.49
C SER A 195 -2.62 10.75 -28.19
N PRO A 196 -3.30 11.13 -27.10
CA PRO A 196 -3.12 10.46 -25.81
C PRO A 196 -3.72 9.05 -25.80
N VAL A 197 -3.02 8.11 -25.18
CA VAL A 197 -3.49 6.75 -24.90
C VAL A 197 -3.49 6.53 -23.40
N ALA A 198 -4.68 6.47 -22.78
CA ALA A 198 -4.81 6.34 -21.33
C ALA A 198 -4.74 4.87 -20.90
N ILE A 199 -3.59 4.44 -20.37
CA ILE A 199 -3.36 3.08 -19.85
C ILE A 199 -2.52 3.14 -18.58
N SER A 200 -2.61 2.10 -17.75
CA SER A 200 -1.84 2.02 -16.51
C SER A 200 -0.34 1.82 -16.79
N MET A 201 0.50 2.17 -15.82
CA MET A 201 1.95 2.05 -15.98
C MET A 201 2.41 0.59 -16.24
N PRO A 202 1.85 -0.43 -15.57
CA PRO A 202 2.20 -1.82 -15.90
C PRO A 202 1.88 -2.23 -17.34
N GLU A 203 0.90 -1.60 -17.98
CA GLU A 203 0.52 -1.85 -19.39
C GLU A 203 1.42 -1.07 -20.38
N ALA A 204 2.16 -0.07 -19.92
CA ALA A 204 2.91 0.84 -20.78
C ALA A 204 3.98 0.13 -21.62
N TYR A 205 4.66 -0.89 -21.07
CA TYR A 205 5.67 -1.64 -21.84
C TYR A 205 5.07 -2.32 -23.07
N MET A 206 3.91 -2.97 -22.91
CA MET A 206 3.18 -3.59 -24.03
C MET A 206 2.66 -2.53 -25.01
N GLY A 207 2.26 -1.35 -24.51
CA GLY A 207 1.80 -0.26 -25.38
C GLY A 207 2.90 0.46 -26.16
N LEU A 208 4.19 0.15 -25.90
CA LEU A 208 5.33 0.70 -26.64
C LEU A 208 5.82 -0.23 -27.77
N GLN A 209 5.39 -1.50 -27.78
CA GLN A 209 5.70 -2.47 -28.81
C GLN A 209 4.90 -2.19 -30.09
#